data_AF-A0A497CEJ6-F1
#
_entry.id   AF-A0A497CEJ6-F1
#
_cell.length_a   1.000
_cell.length_b   1.000
_cell.length_c   1.000
_cell.angle_alpha   90.00
_cell.angle_beta   90.00
_cell.angle_gamma   90.00
#
_symmetry.space_group_name_H-M   'P 1'
#
loop_
_entity.id
_entity.type
_entity.pdbx_description
1 polymer ?
#
loop_
_entity_poly.entity_id
_entity_poly.type
_entity_poly.pdbx_seq_one_letter_code
_entity_poly.pdbx_strand_id
1 'polypeptide(L)'
;MVKINQHEYMTHKSQILCFLFTLFLIIPINTFAQDNELIGRQELINDTRQMLSLLENVHPQPYFAGGGKIAFHQRFQNLLKAIPKNGMTREDFRGLLSPFLASVGDGHTHVYPDSPFDFSGLPLLFYVVEKDLYVSGVIEKEHKNLFGARLLSVEGVQFSEIVRRTQQYYSADNVYGTLAVLGNFEHLLTKRTVLED
;
A
#
# COMPACT_ATOMS: atom_id res chain seq x y z
N MET A 1 -47.44 17.10 71.71
CA MET A 1 -46.83 18.02 70.72
C MET A 1 -45.31 17.95 70.89
N VAL A 2 -44.67 17.07 70.11
CA VAL A 2 -43.22 16.79 70.16
C VAL A 2 -42.77 16.49 68.72
N LYS A 3 -41.69 17.14 68.27
CA LYS A 3 -41.02 16.93 66.98
C LYS A 3 -40.16 15.66 67.02
N ILE A 4 -40.18 14.86 65.95
CA ILE A 4 -39.20 13.78 65.70
C ILE A 4 -38.63 13.91 64.28
N ASN A 5 -37.36 13.53 64.19
CA ASN A 5 -36.30 13.99 63.31
C ASN A 5 -36.19 13.21 61.98
N GLN A 6 -35.35 13.76 61.11
CA GLN A 6 -35.21 13.55 59.68
C GLN A 6 -34.76 12.15 59.21
N HIS A 7 -35.51 11.63 58.25
CA HIS A 7 -35.05 11.23 56.90
C HIS A 7 -34.01 10.09 56.79
N GLU A 8 -34.51 8.85 56.85
CA GLU A 8 -33.97 7.73 56.07
C GLU A 8 -34.14 8.00 54.57
N TYR A 9 -33.12 8.51 53.89
CA TYR A 9 -33.14 8.60 52.42
C TYR A 9 -31.73 8.57 51.80
N MET A 10 -30.83 7.71 52.31
CA MET A 10 -29.46 7.62 51.78
C MET A 10 -28.93 6.18 51.71
N THR A 11 -29.65 5.26 51.08
CA THR A 11 -29.10 3.89 50.81
C THR A 11 -29.51 3.25 49.48
N HIS A 12 -30.19 3.95 48.57
CA HIS A 12 -30.57 3.37 47.26
C HIS A 12 -30.07 4.12 46.01
N LYS A 13 -29.44 5.29 46.15
CA LYS A 13 -28.94 6.06 44.99
C LYS A 13 -27.53 5.71 44.53
N SER A 14 -26.73 5.01 45.33
CA SER A 14 -25.33 4.70 44.99
C SER A 14 -25.13 3.40 44.19
N GLN A 15 -26.15 2.53 44.12
CA GLN A 15 -26.04 1.27 43.37
C GLN A 15 -26.60 1.36 41.94
N ILE A 16 -27.51 2.29 41.66
CA ILE A 16 -28.08 2.50 40.32
C ILE A 16 -27.17 3.40 39.46
N LEU A 17 -26.39 4.29 40.09
CA LEU A 17 -25.44 5.16 39.37
C LEU A 17 -24.20 4.41 38.87
N CYS A 18 -23.83 3.28 39.48
CA CYS A 18 -22.70 2.47 39.02
C CYS A 18 -23.06 1.52 37.86
N PHE A 19 -24.33 1.14 37.69
CA PHE A 19 -24.75 0.22 36.63
C PHE A 19 -24.96 0.90 35.26
N LEU A 20 -25.26 2.20 35.25
CA LEU A 20 -25.44 2.98 34.01
C LEU A 20 -24.14 3.55 33.46
N PHE A 21 -23.07 3.60 34.26
CA PHE A 21 -21.75 4.10 33.81
C PHE A 21 -20.88 3.01 33.16
N THR A 22 -21.16 1.73 33.42
CA THR A 22 -20.44 0.59 32.83
C THR A 22 -20.95 0.18 31.45
N LEU A 23 -22.11 0.65 31.01
CA LEU A 23 -22.68 0.30 29.70
C LEU A 23 -22.24 1.22 28.55
N PHE A 24 -21.52 2.31 28.84
CA PHE A 24 -21.08 3.30 27.84
C PHE A 24 -19.60 3.17 27.43
N LEU A 25 -18.93 2.10 27.86
CA LEU A 25 -17.50 1.83 27.59
C LEU A 25 -17.27 0.58 26.73
N ILE A 26 -18.25 0.23 25.89
CA ILE A 26 -18.06 -0.66 24.75
C ILE A 26 -18.33 0.15 23.48
N ILE A 27 -17.54 1.19 23.28
CA ILE A 27 -17.25 1.63 21.92
C ILE A 27 -16.36 0.50 21.37
N PRO A 28 -16.76 -0.29 20.36
CA PRO A 28 -15.78 -1.07 19.66
C PRO A 28 -14.80 -0.05 19.10
N ILE A 29 -13.59 -0.03 19.65
CA ILE A 29 -12.43 0.56 19.01
C ILE A 29 -12.37 -0.21 17.70
N ASN A 30 -12.96 0.37 16.64
CA ASN A 30 -12.90 -0.22 15.31
C ASN A 30 -11.43 -0.25 14.96
N THR A 31 -10.93 -1.47 15.07
CA THR A 31 -9.65 -2.00 14.70
C THR A 31 -9.14 -1.35 13.42
N PHE A 32 -8.06 -0.57 13.52
CA PHE A 32 -7.08 -0.34 12.44
C PHE A 32 -6.30 -1.64 12.13
N ALA A 33 -7.02 -2.76 11.98
CA ALA A 33 -6.45 -4.10 11.83
C ALA A 33 -7.21 -4.95 10.80
N GLN A 34 -7.79 -4.31 9.78
CA GLN A 34 -8.49 -5.03 8.71
C GLN A 34 -7.54 -5.61 7.63
N ASP A 35 -6.25 -5.25 7.64
CA ASP A 35 -5.28 -5.72 6.64
C ASP A 35 -4.89 -7.21 6.75
N ASN A 36 -5.18 -7.85 7.89
CA ASN A 36 -4.85 -9.26 8.14
C ASN A 36 -6.04 -10.21 7.96
N GLU A 37 -7.17 -9.75 7.42
CA GLU A 37 -8.29 -10.62 7.13
C GLU A 37 -7.94 -11.59 5.99
N LEU A 38 -8.11 -12.89 6.24
CA LEU A 38 -7.82 -13.94 5.28
C LEU A 38 -8.99 -14.08 4.30
N ILE A 39 -8.76 -13.75 3.03
CA ILE A 39 -9.77 -13.86 1.97
C ILE A 39 -9.74 -15.27 1.40
N GLY A 40 -10.91 -15.90 1.25
CA GLY A 40 -11.05 -17.25 0.75
C GLY A 40 -10.55 -17.41 -0.70
N ARG A 41 -9.88 -18.52 -1.00
CA ARG A 41 -9.33 -18.81 -2.35
C ARG A 41 -10.33 -18.62 -3.48
N GLN A 42 -11.58 -19.02 -3.29
CA GLN A 42 -12.58 -18.95 -4.36
C GLN A 42 -12.95 -17.51 -4.70
N GLU A 43 -12.99 -16.63 -3.71
CA GLU A 43 -13.22 -15.20 -3.89
C GLU A 43 -12.06 -14.57 -4.65
N LEU A 44 -10.82 -14.83 -4.21
CA LEU A 44 -9.61 -14.36 -4.90
C LEU A 44 -9.55 -14.82 -6.37
N ILE A 45 -9.94 -16.05 -6.67
CA ILE A 45 -10.03 -16.57 -8.05
C ILE A 45 -11.10 -15.83 -8.85
N ASN A 46 -12.26 -15.55 -8.25
CA ASN A 46 -13.34 -14.83 -8.90
C ASN A 46 -12.92 -13.39 -9.21
N ASP A 47 -12.31 -12.69 -8.27
CA ASP A 47 -11.79 -11.34 -8.45
C ASP A 47 -10.70 -11.30 -9.52
N THR A 48 -9.78 -12.27 -9.51
CA THR A 48 -8.74 -12.41 -10.55
C THR A 48 -9.35 -12.57 -11.95
N ARG A 49 -10.43 -13.35 -12.08
CA ARG A 49 -11.16 -13.53 -13.35
C ARG A 49 -11.93 -12.27 -13.76
N GLN A 50 -12.51 -11.57 -12.81
CA GLN A 50 -13.17 -10.29 -13.07
C GLN A 50 -12.16 -9.26 -13.56
N MET A 51 -11.00 -9.15 -12.90
CA MET A 51 -9.89 -8.31 -13.34
C MET A 51 -9.45 -8.63 -14.77
N LEU A 52 -9.29 -9.91 -15.12
CA LEU A 52 -8.97 -10.30 -16.50
C LEU A 52 -10.03 -9.80 -17.49
N SER A 53 -11.31 -10.02 -17.18
CA SER A 53 -12.41 -9.56 -18.02
C SER A 53 -12.39 -8.05 -18.20
N LEU A 54 -12.13 -7.28 -17.14
CA LEU A 54 -12.01 -5.82 -17.21
C LEU A 54 -10.84 -5.40 -18.10
N LEU A 55 -9.67 -6.02 -17.95
CA LEU A 55 -8.51 -5.74 -18.77
C LEU A 55 -8.77 -6.01 -20.25
N GLU A 56 -9.37 -7.14 -20.60
CA GLU A 56 -9.62 -7.50 -22.00
C GLU A 56 -10.72 -6.64 -22.65
N ASN A 57 -11.68 -6.14 -21.86
CA ASN A 57 -12.80 -5.36 -22.39
C ASN A 57 -12.53 -3.84 -22.42
N VAL A 58 -11.72 -3.33 -21.49
CA VAL A 58 -11.52 -1.88 -21.30
C VAL A 58 -10.15 -1.43 -21.82
N HIS A 59 -9.10 -2.21 -21.61
CA HIS A 59 -7.76 -1.77 -21.96
C HIS A 59 -7.56 -1.82 -23.49
N PRO A 60 -7.01 -0.76 -24.12
CA PRO A 60 -6.89 -0.71 -25.58
C PRO A 60 -5.87 -1.73 -26.13
N GLN A 61 -4.83 -2.06 -25.36
CA GLN A 61 -3.72 -2.91 -25.81
C GLN A 61 -3.16 -3.87 -24.72
N PRO A 62 -3.96 -4.74 -24.10
CA PRO A 62 -3.55 -5.53 -22.92
C PRO A 62 -2.44 -6.55 -23.23
N TYR A 63 -2.19 -6.86 -24.50
CA TYR A 63 -1.24 -7.89 -24.94
C TYR A 63 0.07 -7.34 -25.50
N PHE A 64 0.19 -6.02 -25.70
CA PHE A 64 1.24 -5.45 -26.54
C PHE A 64 2.64 -5.58 -25.91
N ALA A 65 2.83 -5.08 -24.69
CA ALA A 65 4.15 -5.07 -24.05
C ALA A 65 4.56 -6.47 -23.54
N GLY A 66 3.60 -7.26 -23.05
CA GLY A 66 3.85 -8.50 -22.33
C GLY A 66 4.12 -9.75 -23.20
N GLY A 67 4.54 -9.61 -24.45
CA GLY A 67 4.83 -10.77 -25.31
C GLY A 67 3.60 -11.41 -25.95
N GLY A 68 2.52 -10.66 -26.14
CA GLY A 68 1.34 -11.10 -26.88
C GLY A 68 0.34 -11.94 -26.08
N LYS A 69 -0.77 -12.27 -26.75
CA LYS A 69 -1.96 -12.92 -26.14
C LYS A 69 -1.65 -14.26 -25.48
N ILE A 70 -0.77 -15.07 -26.08
CA ILE A 70 -0.38 -16.37 -25.55
C ILE A 70 0.36 -16.21 -24.21
N ALA A 71 1.38 -15.35 -24.18
CA ALA A 71 2.18 -15.12 -22.97
C ALA A 71 1.34 -14.48 -21.85
N PHE A 72 0.44 -13.55 -22.22
CA PHE A 72 -0.51 -12.94 -21.30
C PHE A 72 -1.40 -13.97 -20.61
N HIS A 73 -2.10 -14.83 -21.36
CA HIS A 73 -2.95 -15.85 -20.75
C HIS A 73 -2.15 -16.92 -20.01
N GLN A 74 -0.94 -17.25 -20.45
CA GLN A 74 -0.06 -18.16 -19.71
C GLN A 74 0.29 -17.60 -18.32
N ARG A 75 0.65 -16.31 -18.24
CA ARG A 75 0.89 -15.63 -16.95
C ARG A 75 -0.38 -15.60 -16.10
N PHE A 76 -1.53 -15.33 -16.69
CA PHE A 76 -2.81 -15.38 -15.99
C PHE A 76 -3.11 -16.76 -15.39
N GLN A 77 -2.87 -17.84 -16.13
CA GLN A 77 -3.05 -19.20 -15.61
C GLN A 77 -2.07 -19.52 -14.48
N ASN A 78 -0.83 -19.02 -14.59
CA ASN A 78 0.15 -19.17 -13.51
C ASN A 78 -0.25 -18.38 -12.26
N LEU A 79 -0.80 -17.18 -12.43
CA LEU A 79 -1.35 -16.35 -11.35
C LEU A 79 -2.46 -17.10 -10.59
N LEU A 80 -3.44 -17.68 -11.30
CA LEU A 80 -4.52 -18.45 -10.67
C LEU A 80 -4.00 -19.68 -9.89
N LYS A 81 -2.93 -20.31 -10.36
CA LYS A 81 -2.28 -21.45 -9.69
C LYS A 81 -1.51 -21.02 -8.44
N ALA A 82 -1.02 -19.79 -8.40
CA ALA A 82 -0.25 -19.26 -7.28
C ALA A 82 -1.12 -18.89 -6.08
N ILE A 83 -2.45 -18.76 -6.23
CA ILE A 83 -3.38 -18.50 -5.13
C ILE A 83 -3.43 -19.73 -4.18
N PRO A 84 -3.01 -19.59 -2.90
CA PRO A 84 -2.97 -20.67 -1.92
C PRO A 84 -4.34 -21.27 -1.62
N LYS A 85 -4.37 -22.56 -1.30
CA LYS A 85 -5.59 -23.30 -0.97
C LYS A 85 -6.36 -22.70 0.22
N ASN A 86 -5.63 -22.17 1.19
CA ASN A 86 -6.16 -21.55 2.40
C ASN A 86 -6.54 -20.08 2.22
N GLY A 87 -6.34 -19.49 1.03
CA GLY A 87 -6.51 -18.04 0.86
C GLY A 87 -5.27 -17.24 1.25
N MET A 88 -5.38 -15.92 1.26
CA MET A 88 -4.31 -14.99 1.62
C MET A 88 -4.89 -13.64 2.04
N THR A 89 -4.05 -12.79 2.62
CA THR A 89 -4.43 -11.42 2.94
C THR A 89 -4.59 -10.61 1.65
N ARG A 90 -5.23 -9.44 1.78
CA ARG A 90 -5.34 -8.49 0.67
C ARG A 90 -3.99 -7.96 0.19
N GLU A 91 -3.09 -7.69 1.13
CA GLU A 91 -1.71 -7.24 0.86
C GLU A 91 -0.95 -8.27 0.02
N ASP A 92 -0.97 -9.53 0.46
CA ASP A 92 -0.36 -10.63 -0.28
C ASP A 92 -0.99 -10.79 -1.67
N PHE A 93 -2.30 -10.62 -1.78
CA PHE A 93 -3.01 -10.73 -3.04
C PHE A 93 -2.61 -9.61 -4.00
N ARG A 94 -2.51 -8.36 -3.54
CA ARG A 94 -1.97 -7.27 -4.36
C ARG A 94 -0.56 -7.61 -4.83
N GLY A 95 0.32 -8.05 -3.93
CA GLY A 95 1.68 -8.46 -4.26
C GLY A 95 1.74 -9.57 -5.31
N LEU A 96 0.77 -10.49 -5.28
CA LEU A 96 0.63 -11.56 -6.27
C LEU A 96 0.13 -11.04 -7.64
N LEU A 97 -0.83 -10.10 -7.66
CA LEU A 97 -1.38 -9.52 -8.88
C LEU A 97 -0.39 -8.58 -9.59
N SER A 98 0.39 -7.82 -8.81
CA SER A 98 1.26 -6.74 -9.30
C SER A 98 2.15 -7.15 -10.49
N PRO A 99 2.89 -8.29 -10.47
CA PRO A 99 3.71 -8.68 -11.61
C PRO A 99 2.93 -9.00 -12.89
N PHE A 100 1.71 -9.50 -12.77
CA PHE A 100 0.85 -9.73 -13.93
C PHE A 100 0.42 -8.40 -14.55
N LEU A 101 -0.03 -7.45 -13.73
CA LEU A 101 -0.46 -6.13 -14.17
C LEU A 101 0.70 -5.31 -14.74
N ALA A 102 1.86 -5.32 -14.09
CA ALA A 102 3.07 -4.65 -14.59
C ALA A 102 3.47 -5.17 -15.99
N SER A 103 3.21 -6.45 -16.29
CA SER A 103 3.50 -7.03 -17.61
C SER A 103 2.63 -6.49 -18.75
N VAL A 104 1.55 -5.77 -18.44
CA VAL A 104 0.72 -5.06 -19.44
C VAL A 104 1.50 -3.88 -20.03
N GLY A 105 2.41 -3.29 -19.26
CA GLY A 105 3.27 -2.18 -19.70
C GLY A 105 2.53 -0.86 -19.86
N ASP A 106 1.51 -0.62 -19.02
CA ASP A 106 0.72 0.61 -18.98
C ASP A 106 0.76 1.20 -17.56
N GLY A 107 1.11 2.48 -17.44
CA GLY A 107 1.25 3.18 -16.15
C GLY A 107 -0.05 3.30 -15.35
N HIS A 108 -1.19 3.14 -16.00
CA HIS A 108 -2.52 3.32 -15.40
C HIS A 108 -3.18 1.98 -15.03
N THR A 109 -2.51 0.87 -15.31
CA THR A 109 -3.01 -0.49 -15.06
C THR A 109 -2.36 -1.07 -13.82
N HIS A 110 -2.87 -0.71 -12.64
CA HIS A 110 -2.37 -1.21 -11.35
C HIS A 110 -3.48 -1.30 -10.30
N VAL A 111 -3.16 -1.96 -9.17
CA VAL A 111 -4.01 -2.00 -7.98
C VAL A 111 -3.36 -1.12 -6.91
N TYR A 112 -4.12 -0.17 -6.39
CA TYR A 112 -3.66 0.71 -5.32
C TYR A 112 -3.53 -0.05 -3.99
N PRO A 113 -2.55 0.27 -3.14
CA PRO A 113 -2.52 -0.21 -1.76
C PRO A 113 -3.68 0.41 -0.95
N ASP A 114 -4.19 -0.34 0.02
CA ASP A 114 -5.28 0.12 0.89
C ASP A 114 -4.78 1.13 1.95
N SER A 115 -3.51 1.02 2.35
CA SER A 115 -2.86 1.91 3.30
C SER A 115 -1.93 2.90 2.58
N PRO A 116 -1.82 4.16 3.04
CA PRO A 116 -0.80 5.08 2.55
C PRO A 116 0.60 4.46 2.73
N PHE A 117 1.47 4.68 1.74
CA PHE A 117 2.84 4.20 1.75
C PHE A 117 3.53 4.48 3.10
N ASP A 118 4.20 3.46 3.67
CA ASP A 118 5.10 3.68 4.79
C ASP A 118 6.24 4.58 4.33
N PHE A 119 6.28 5.81 4.84
CA PHE A 119 7.20 6.85 4.41
C PHE A 119 8.59 6.68 5.04
N SER A 120 9.07 5.46 5.24
CA SER A 120 10.35 5.13 5.90
C SER A 120 11.58 5.24 4.98
N GLY A 121 11.45 5.87 3.80
CA GLY A 121 12.50 6.00 2.80
C GLY A 121 13.75 6.81 3.22
N LEU A 122 14.65 7.06 2.27
CA LEU A 122 15.86 7.88 2.46
C LEU A 122 15.49 9.35 2.66
N PRO A 123 16.17 10.12 3.51
CA PRO A 123 15.90 11.54 3.73
C PRO A 123 16.42 12.45 2.60
N LEU A 124 16.29 11.99 1.34
CA LEU A 124 16.80 12.61 0.13
C LEU A 124 15.67 12.77 -0.89
N LEU A 125 15.62 13.93 -1.54
CA LEU A 125 14.78 14.17 -2.70
C LEU A 125 15.58 13.86 -3.95
N PHE A 126 14.96 13.25 -4.94
CA PHE A 126 15.61 12.88 -6.19
C PHE A 126 15.04 13.65 -7.39
N TYR A 127 15.80 13.69 -8.47
CA TYR A 127 15.35 14.12 -9.77
C TYR A 127 15.91 13.17 -10.83
N VAL A 128 15.10 12.86 -11.84
CA VAL A 128 15.49 11.96 -12.91
C VAL A 128 16.30 12.73 -13.94
N VAL A 129 17.54 12.30 -14.18
CA VAL A 129 18.36 12.78 -15.30
C VAL A 129 18.76 11.58 -16.14
N GLU A 130 18.35 11.59 -17.41
CA GLU A 130 18.47 10.45 -18.32
C GLU A 130 17.84 9.17 -17.73
N LYS A 131 18.67 8.23 -17.24
CA LYS A 131 18.23 6.95 -16.64
C LYS A 131 18.70 6.77 -15.20
N ASP A 132 19.16 7.85 -14.58
CA ASP A 132 19.71 7.87 -13.22
C ASP A 132 18.92 8.80 -12.31
N LEU A 133 19.05 8.60 -10.99
CA LEU A 133 18.54 9.51 -9.97
C LEU A 133 19.68 10.34 -9.39
N TYR A 134 19.46 11.65 -9.35
CA TYR A 134 20.35 12.62 -8.73
C TYR A 134 19.66 13.27 -7.55
N VAL A 135 20.40 13.51 -6.47
CA VAL A 135 19.88 14.21 -5.29
C VAL A 135 19.57 15.65 -5.65
N SER A 136 18.28 16.00 -5.63
CA SER A 136 17.74 17.33 -5.92
C SER A 136 17.43 18.13 -4.66
N GLY A 137 17.47 17.48 -3.49
CA GLY A 137 17.22 18.12 -2.21
C GLY A 137 17.51 17.18 -1.06
N VAL A 138 17.67 17.75 0.14
CA VAL A 138 17.94 17.01 1.37
C VAL A 138 17.04 17.52 2.47
N ILE A 139 16.55 16.62 3.31
CA ILE A 139 15.70 16.98 4.45
C ILE A 139 16.57 17.52 5.59
N GLU A 140 17.71 16.86 5.84
CA GLU A 140 18.61 17.18 6.95
C GLU A 140 19.82 17.99 6.49
N LYS A 141 20.18 19.04 7.26
CA LYS A 141 21.25 19.98 6.87
C LYS A 141 22.63 19.32 6.77
N GLU A 142 22.86 18.24 7.52
CA GLU A 142 24.12 17.48 7.49
C GLU A 142 24.37 16.80 6.14
N HIS A 143 23.33 16.53 5.36
CA HIS A 143 23.42 15.88 4.06
C HIS A 143 23.58 16.87 2.89
N LYS A 144 23.72 18.18 3.13
CA LYS A 144 23.81 19.20 2.07
C LYS A 144 24.90 18.93 1.03
N ASN A 145 25.99 18.27 1.41
CA ASN A 145 27.07 17.89 0.51
C ASN A 145 26.65 16.82 -0.53
N LEU A 146 25.52 16.16 -0.33
CA LEU A 146 24.97 15.17 -1.28
C LEU A 146 24.20 15.82 -2.42
N PHE A 147 23.93 17.12 -2.41
CA PHE A 147 23.21 17.78 -3.49
C PHE A 147 23.93 17.59 -4.84
N GLY A 148 23.21 17.14 -5.86
CA GLY A 148 23.77 16.79 -7.17
C GLY A 148 24.52 15.46 -7.21
N ALA A 149 24.60 14.72 -6.11
CA ALA A 149 25.17 13.37 -6.11
C ALA A 149 24.26 12.39 -6.85
N ARG A 150 24.85 11.41 -7.52
CA ARG A 150 24.14 10.34 -8.21
C ARG A 150 23.92 9.15 -7.29
N LEU A 151 22.70 8.58 -7.29
CA LEU A 151 22.42 7.34 -6.59
C LEU A 151 23.01 6.15 -7.34
N LEU A 152 23.96 5.45 -6.71
CA LEU A 152 24.61 4.26 -7.30
C LEU A 152 24.02 2.94 -6.77
N SER A 153 23.69 2.91 -5.49
CA SER A 153 23.21 1.71 -4.79
C SER A 153 22.47 2.07 -3.51
N VAL A 154 21.57 1.20 -3.08
CA VAL A 154 20.93 1.24 -1.74
C VAL A 154 21.26 -0.08 -1.04
N GLU A 155 21.87 -0.01 0.15
CA GLU A 155 22.24 -1.19 0.95
C GLU A 155 23.04 -2.25 0.16
N GLY A 156 23.95 -1.79 -0.72
CA GLY A 156 24.77 -2.67 -1.57
C GLY A 156 24.07 -3.23 -2.80
N VAL A 157 22.77 -2.95 -3.00
CA VAL A 157 22.04 -3.30 -4.21
C VAL A 157 22.21 -2.18 -5.24
N GLN A 158 22.77 -2.52 -6.40
CA GLN A 158 22.97 -1.57 -7.50
C GLN A 158 21.66 -0.93 -7.94
N PHE A 159 21.70 0.38 -8.26
CA PHE A 159 20.52 1.13 -8.66
C PHE A 159 19.82 0.53 -9.88
N SER A 160 20.57 0.03 -10.86
CA SER A 160 20.01 -0.67 -12.03
C SER A 160 19.22 -1.93 -11.66
N GLU A 161 19.64 -2.65 -10.62
CA GLU A 161 18.93 -3.81 -10.11
C GLU A 161 17.67 -3.41 -9.34
N ILE A 162 17.70 -2.29 -8.61
CA ILE A 162 16.51 -1.72 -7.97
C ILE A 162 15.46 -1.37 -9.03
N VAL A 163 15.85 -0.62 -10.06
CA VAL A 163 14.96 -0.28 -11.19
C VAL A 163 14.38 -1.54 -11.83
N ARG A 164 15.22 -2.55 -12.11
CA ARG A 164 14.78 -3.82 -12.70
C ARG A 164 13.75 -4.53 -11.81
N ARG A 165 13.96 -4.59 -10.49
CA ARG A 165 13.00 -5.19 -9.54
C ARG A 165 11.70 -4.40 -9.50
N THR A 166 11.76 -3.08 -9.45
CA THR A 166 10.56 -2.22 -9.44
C THR A 166 9.73 -2.40 -10.71
N GLN A 167 10.35 -2.53 -11.88
CA GLN A 167 9.65 -2.81 -13.14
C GLN A 167 8.88 -4.15 -13.15
N GLN A 168 9.23 -5.08 -12.27
CA GLN A 168 8.51 -6.35 -12.14
C GLN A 168 7.24 -6.24 -11.30
N TYR A 169 7.04 -5.14 -10.58
CA TYR A 169 5.91 -4.97 -9.65
C TYR A 169 5.09 -3.72 -9.93
N TYR A 170 5.70 -2.67 -10.47
CA TYR A 170 5.04 -1.41 -10.76
C TYR A 170 4.81 -1.25 -12.25
N SER A 171 3.56 -0.95 -12.62
CA SER A 171 3.16 -0.74 -14.00
C SER A 171 3.62 0.64 -14.48
N ALA A 172 4.31 0.69 -15.61
CA ALA A 172 4.82 1.92 -16.19
C ALA A 172 4.89 1.79 -17.71
N ASP A 173 4.63 2.89 -18.41
CA ASP A 173 4.70 2.93 -19.88
C ASP A 173 6.14 2.76 -20.40
N ASN A 174 7.11 3.17 -19.58
CA ASN A 174 8.54 3.09 -19.87
C ASN A 174 9.38 3.28 -18.60
N VAL A 175 10.71 3.23 -18.75
CA VAL A 175 11.66 3.36 -17.63
C VAL A 175 11.53 4.69 -16.88
N TYR A 176 11.14 5.79 -17.53
CA TYR A 176 10.95 7.08 -16.84
C TYR A 176 9.81 7.01 -15.84
N GLY A 177 8.72 6.29 -16.15
CA GLY A 177 7.63 6.05 -15.20
C GLY A 177 8.14 5.33 -13.94
N THR A 178 8.95 4.28 -14.11
CA THR A 178 9.58 3.59 -12.97
C THR A 178 10.49 4.50 -12.16
N LEU A 179 11.33 5.31 -12.83
CA LEU A 179 12.24 6.24 -12.16
C LEU A 179 11.47 7.33 -11.41
N ALA A 180 10.36 7.80 -11.96
CA ALA A 180 9.50 8.79 -11.35
C ALA A 180 8.78 8.22 -10.11
N VAL A 181 8.40 6.95 -10.10
CA VAL A 181 7.85 6.25 -8.92
C VAL A 181 8.90 6.13 -7.82
N LEU A 182 10.12 5.76 -8.19
CA LEU A 182 11.23 5.64 -7.24
C LEU A 182 11.62 6.99 -6.61
N GLY A 183 11.66 8.06 -7.40
CA GLY A 183 12.20 9.36 -6.97
C GLY A 183 11.17 10.44 -6.58
N ASN A 184 9.98 10.45 -7.20
CA ASN A 184 9.12 11.66 -7.25
C ASN A 184 7.64 11.46 -6.89
N PHE A 185 6.96 10.42 -7.37
CA PHE A 185 5.49 10.33 -7.25
C PHE A 185 5.04 9.51 -6.05
N GLU A 186 5.62 8.32 -5.88
CA GLU A 186 5.29 7.40 -4.79
C GLU A 186 6.37 7.40 -3.70
N HIS A 187 7.49 8.08 -3.94
CA HIS A 187 8.60 8.25 -3.00
C HIS A 187 9.03 6.96 -2.32
N LEU A 188 9.06 5.83 -3.06
CA LEU A 188 9.47 4.54 -2.51
C LEU A 188 10.85 4.61 -1.84
N LEU A 189 11.72 5.50 -2.34
CA LEU A 189 13.04 5.73 -1.77
C LEU A 189 13.12 6.98 -0.91
N THR A 190 12.07 7.77 -0.71
CA THR A 190 12.15 9.08 -0.05
C THR A 190 11.27 9.14 1.20
N LYS A 191 11.86 9.56 2.32
CA LYS A 191 11.14 9.84 3.56
C LYS A 191 10.25 11.06 3.37
N ARG A 192 8.94 10.94 3.65
CA ARG A 192 8.07 12.11 3.77
C ARG A 192 8.13 12.60 5.22
N THR A 193 8.95 13.61 5.50
CA THR A 193 8.56 14.56 6.55
C THR A 193 7.38 15.33 5.99
N VAL A 194 6.29 15.43 6.75
CA VAL A 194 5.27 16.44 6.48
C VAL A 194 6.03 17.76 6.42
N LEU A 195 6.22 18.29 5.21
CA LEU A 195 6.56 19.68 5.03
C LEU A 195 5.27 20.40 5.41
N GLU A 196 5.10 20.65 6.71
CA GLU A 196 4.11 21.61 7.17
C GLU A 196 4.52 22.95 6.54
N ASP A 197 3.66 23.44 5.65
CA ASP A 197 3.73 24.79 5.10
C ASP A 197 3.65 25.85 6.23
#